data_AF-A0A1C5CFT9-F1
#
_entry.id   AF-A0A1C5CFT9-F1
#
_cell.length_a   1.000
_cell.length_b   1.000
_cell.length_c   1.000
_cell.angle_alpha   90.00
_cell.angle_beta   90.00
_cell.angle_gamma   90.00
#
_symmetry.space_group_name_H-M   'P 1'
#
loop_
_entity.id
_entity.type
_entity.pdbx_description
1 polymer ?
#
loop_
_entity_poly.entity_id
_entity_poly.type
_entity_poly.pdbx_seq_one_letter_code
_entity_poly.pdbx_strand_id
1 'polypeptide(L)' 'MDLADLNAALVGGGVRVRFFGVERGSLEDAFVALTGEGFDVAG' A
#
# COMPACT_ATOMS: atom_id res chain seq x y z
N MET A 1 -8.08 -4.61 13.92
CA MET A 1 -6.67 -5.01 14.05
C MET A 1 -5.86 -3.83 13.55
N ASP A 2 -5.09 -3.21 14.42
CA ASP A 2 -4.13 -2.17 14.01
C ASP A 2 -3.03 -2.81 13.16
N LEU A 3 -2.47 -2.07 12.20
CA LEU A 3 -1.27 -2.49 11.48
C LEU A 3 -0.11 -2.81 12.45
N ALA A 4 -0.04 -2.09 13.57
CA ALA A 4 0.92 -2.38 14.63
C ALA A 4 0.71 -3.77 15.22
N ASP A 5 -0.55 -4.17 15.49
CA ASP A 5 -0.89 -5.49 16.03
C ASP A 5 -0.49 -6.61 15.05
N LEU A 6 -0.74 -6.41 13.76
CA LEU A 6 -0.36 -7.36 12.72
C LEU A 6 1.16 -7.53 12.63
N ASN A 7 1.90 -6.41 12.63
CA ASN A 7 3.36 -6.45 12.60
C ASN A 7 3.94 -7.15 13.84
N ALA A 8 3.37 -6.88 15.02
CA ALA A 8 3.77 -7.55 16.27
C ALA A 8 3.54 -9.07 16.21
N ALA A 9 2.41 -9.51 15.65
CA ALA A 9 2.12 -10.94 15.48
C ALA A 9 3.10 -11.64 14.53
N LEU A 10 3.47 -10.99 13.42
CA LEU A 10 4.45 -11.53 12.47
C LEU A 10 5.83 -11.71 13.12
N VAL A 11 6.32 -10.68 13.81
CA VAL A 11 7.62 -10.74 14.52
C VAL A 11 7.58 -11.77 15.65
N GLY A 12 6.49 -11.80 16.42
CA GLY A 12 6.28 -12.80 17.47
C GLY A 12 6.22 -14.24 16.95
N GLY A 13 5.75 -14.43 15.71
CA GLY A 13 5.77 -15.72 15.00
C GLY A 13 7.10 -16.06 14.31
N GLY A 14 8.14 -15.23 14.45
CA GLY A 14 9.44 -15.43 13.80
C GLY A 14 9.46 -15.11 12.31
N VAL A 15 8.42 -14.46 11.79
CA VAL A 15 8.36 -14.00 10.40
C VAL A 15 9.12 -12.69 10.28
N ARG A 16 10.15 -12.67 9.42
CA ARG A 16 10.99 -11.49 9.24
C ARG A 16 10.28 -10.44 8.38
N VAL A 17 9.99 -9.28 8.96
CA VAL A 17 9.38 -8.14 8.24
C VAL A 17 10.49 -7.31 7.59
N ARG A 18 10.47 -7.21 6.25
CA ARG A 18 11.49 -6.47 5.48
C ARG A 18 11.13 -4.99 5.31
N PHE A 19 9.84 -4.71 5.15
CA PHE A 19 9.28 -3.39 5.04
C PHE A 19 7.84 -3.43 5.54
N PHE A 20 7.42 -2.36 6.21
CA PHE A 20 6.07 -2.16 6.70
C PHE A 20 5.81 -0.64 6.69
N GLY A 21 4.66 -0.24 6.16
CA GLY A 21 4.29 1.16 6.03
C GLY A 21 2.95 1.32 5.34
N VAL A 22 2.44 2.56 5.35
CA VAL A 22 1.23 2.94 4.63
C VAL A 22 1.66 3.45 3.26
N GLU A 23 1.27 2.75 2.21
CA GLU A 23 1.41 3.25 0.84
C GLU A 23 0.31 4.28 0.56
N ARG A 24 0.69 5.42 -0.04
CA ARG A 24 -0.29 6.31 -0.66
C ARG A 24 -0.46 5.87 -2.10
N GLY A 25 -1.72 5.74 -2.53
CA GLY A 25 -2.04 5.42 -3.93
C GLY A 25 -1.35 6.39 -4.89
N SER A 26 -0.98 5.87 -6.06
CA SER A 26 -0.35 6.67 -7.10
C SER A 26 -1.30 7.77 -7.59
N LEU A 27 -0.75 8.77 -8.29
CA LEU A 27 -1.56 9.78 -8.98
C LEU A 27 -2.52 9.13 -9.97
N GLU A 28 -2.08 8.05 -10.62
CA GLU A 28 -2.89 7.23 -11.53
C GLU A 28 -4.07 6.58 -10.80
N ASP A 29 -3.85 5.96 -9.63
CA ASP A 29 -4.93 5.36 -8.82
C ASP A 29 -5.99 6.41 -8.44
N ALA A 30 -5.54 7.61 -8.06
CA ALA A 30 -6.42 8.73 -7.74
C ALA A 30 -7.18 9.23 -8.98
N PHE A 31 -6.54 9.23 -10.15
CA PHE A 31 -7.14 9.65 -11.40
C PHE A 31 -8.21 8.66 -11.88
N VAL A 32 -7.91 7.37 -11.87
CA VAL A 32 -8.86 6.29 -12.20
C VAL A 32 -10.09 6.35 -11.30
N ALA A 33 -9.91 6.57 -9.99
CA ALA A 33 -11.01 6.67 -9.05
C ALA A 33 -11.97 7.84 -9.34
N LEU A 34 -11.49 8.91 -9.98
CA LEU A 34 -12.27 10.10 -10.29
C LEU A 34 -12.88 10.08 -11.70
N THR A 35 -12.20 9.48 -12.68
CA THR A 35 -12.58 9.59 -14.10
C THR A 35 -13.09 8.27 -14.69
N GLY A 36 -12.70 7.12 -14.14
CA GLY A 36 -12.93 5.80 -14.73
C GLY A 36 -12.00 5.48 -15.92
N GLU A 37 -11.06 6.36 -16.24
CA GLU A 37 -10.08 6.22 -17.33
C GLU A 37 -8.65 6.14 -16.77
N GLY A 38 -7.78 5.38 -17.44
CA GLY A 38 -6.36 5.25 -17.06
C GLY A 38 -5.57 6.55 -17.26
N PHE A 39 -4.43 6.68 -16.56
CA PHE A 39 -3.56 7.85 -16.68
C PHE A 39 -2.54 7.63 -17.82
N ASP A 40 -2.67 8.36 -18.93
CA ASP A 40 -1.72 8.26 -20.04
C ASP A 40 -0.54 9.21 -19.87
N VAL A 41 0.67 8.66 -19.70
CA VAL A 41 1.93 9.40 -19.67
C VAL A 41 2.66 9.14 -20.98
N ALA A 42 2.35 9.92 -22.02
CA ALA A 42 3.17 9.94 -23.22
C ALA A 42 4.57 10.49 -22.84
N GLY A 43 5.58 9.63 -22.99
CA GLY A 43 6.98 9.85 -22.57
C GLY A 43 7.81 10.75 -23.46
#